data_AF-A0A934ENB7-F1
#
_entry.id   AF-A0A934ENB7-F1
#
_cell.length_a   1.000
_cell.length_b   1.000
_cell.length_c   1.000
_cell.angle_alpha   90.00
_cell.angle_beta   90.00
_cell.angle_gamma   90.00
#
_symmetry.space_group_name_H-M   'P 1'
#
loop_
_entity.id
_entity.type
_entity.pdbx_description
1 polymer ?
#
loop_
_entity_poly.entity_id
_entity_poly.type
_entity_poly.pdbx_seq_one_letter_code
_entity_poly.pdbx_strand_id
1 'polypeptide(L)'
;MLVQLYSETDLLLKAFRFEPGINIILGKYSGDRENKGINGIGKSSLVRLIDYAMLSNSAEKRFSQPKYDFLRIENHNLRLLKKTGIKFA
;
A
#
# COMPACT_ATOMS: atom_id res chain seq x y z
N MET A 1 -13.16 -9.56 -2.61
CA MET A 1 -13.01 -8.22 -3.24
C MET A 1 -12.26 -7.30 -2.29
N LEU A 2 -11.30 -6.49 -2.76
CA LEU A 2 -10.60 -5.52 -1.91
C LEU A 2 -11.58 -4.41 -1.48
N VAL A 3 -11.51 -3.97 -0.23
CA VAL A 3 -12.41 -2.96 0.34
C VAL A 3 -11.62 -1.74 0.78
N GLN A 4 -10.56 -1.95 1.56
CA GLN A 4 -9.80 -0.85 2.14
C GLN A 4 -8.36 -1.26 2.42
N LEU A 5 -7.41 -0.37 2.13
CA LEU A 5 -6.03 -0.44 2.61
C LEU A 5 -5.86 0.63 3.70
N TYR A 6 -5.38 0.24 4.88
CA TYR A 6 -5.15 1.16 5.97
C TYR A 6 -3.97 0.74 6.83
N SER A 7 -3.48 1.67 7.64
CA SER A 7 -2.53 1.44 8.70
C SER A 7 -3.09 2.09 9.96
N GLU A 8 -2.92 1.44 11.11
CA GLU A 8 -3.18 2.04 12.43
C GLU A 8 -1.96 2.83 12.92
N THR A 9 -0.87 2.81 12.14
CA THR A 9 0.34 3.62 12.34
C THR A 9 0.43 4.70 11.27
N ASP A 10 1.38 5.63 11.41
CA ASP A 10 1.61 6.72 10.44
C ASP A 10 2.26 6.27 9.11
N LEU A 11 2.29 4.96 8.82
CA LEU A 11 2.80 4.41 7.56
C LEU A 11 2.05 4.94 6.33
N LEU A 12 0.73 5.14 6.46
CA LEU A 12 -0.12 5.70 5.42
C LEU A 12 -0.71 7.03 5.88
N LEU A 13 -0.58 8.07 5.05
CA LEU A 13 -1.17 9.39 5.32
C LEU A 13 -2.69 9.35 5.55
N LYS A 14 -3.36 8.37 4.94
CA LYS A 14 -4.79 8.11 5.12
C LYS A 14 -5.13 6.69 4.68
N ALA A 15 -6.28 6.21 5.10
CA ALA A 15 -6.85 4.99 4.55
C ALA A 15 -7.32 5.20 3.10
N PHE A 16 -7.18 4.17 2.27
CA PHE A 16 -7.62 4.14 0.87
C PHE A 16 -8.77 3.15 0.74
N ARG A 17 -9.92 3.61 0.21
CA ARG A 17 -11.05 2.75 -0.13
C ARG A 17 -10.94 2.32 -1.58
N PHE A 18 -11.20 1.05 -1.85
CA PHE A 18 -11.26 0.52 -3.20
C PHE A 18 -12.69 0.57 -3.71
N GLU A 19 -12.87 1.13 -4.90
CA GLU A 19 -14.16 1.16 -5.58
C GLU A 19 -14.29 0.01 -6.58
N PRO A 20 -15.51 -0.44 -6.92
CA PRO A 20 -15.72 -1.38 -8.00
C PRO A 20 -15.14 -0.86 -9.33
N GLY A 21 -14.48 -1.75 -10.09
CA GLY A 21 -13.86 -1.42 -11.37
C GLY A 21 -12.37 -1.05 -11.25
N ILE A 22 -11.92 -0.07 -12.03
CA ILE A 22 -10.50 0.29 -12.16
C ILE A 22 -10.14 1.34 -11.12
N ASN A 23 -9.21 1.01 -10.22
CA ASN A 23 -8.65 1.95 -9.25
C ASN A 23 -7.28 2.44 -9.76
N ILE A 24 -7.09 3.76 -9.85
CA ILE A 24 -5.88 4.38 -10.42
C ILE A 24 -5.04 5.03 -9.31
N ILE A 25 -3.75 4.68 -9.24
CA ILE A 25 -2.78 5.31 -8.31
C ILE A 25 -2.06 6.44 -9.05
N LEU A 26 -2.39 7.69 -8.71
CA LEU A 26 -1.77 8.88 -9.28
C LEU A 26 -0.79 9.50 -8.27
N GLY A 27 0.47 9.67 -8.68
CA GLY A 27 1.46 10.38 -7.87
C GLY A 27 1.41 11.87 -8.15
N LYS A 28 1.18 12.68 -7.11
CA LYS A 28 1.17 14.16 -7.18
C LYS A 28 2.07 14.72 -6.09
N TYR A 29 2.97 15.64 -6.44
CA TYR A 29 3.74 16.41 -5.46
C TYR A 29 2.88 17.55 -4.92
N SER A 30 3.02 17.88 -3.63
CA SER A 30 2.49 19.10 -3.04
C SER A 30 3.47 20.26 -3.32
N GLY A 31 3.10 21.16 -4.23
CA GLY A 31 3.84 22.40 -4.55
C GLY A 31 4.16 22.59 -6.04
N ASP A 32 4.57 23.81 -6.41
CA ASP A 32 4.97 24.22 -7.77
C ASP A 32 6.37 23.70 -8.15
N ARG A 33 6.67 22.44 -7.84
CA ARG A 33 7.87 21.81 -8.39
C ARG A 33 7.54 21.42 -9.82
N GLU A 34 8.15 22.15 -10.76
CA GLU A 34 8.15 21.82 -12.19
C GLU A 34 8.24 20.30 -12.40
N ASN A 35 7.43 19.80 -13.35
CA ASN A 35 7.22 18.40 -13.72
C ASN A 35 8.49 17.66 -14.22
N LYS A 36 9.65 17.81 -13.57
CA LYS A 36 10.86 17.04 -13.84
C LYS A 36 10.75 15.69 -13.13
N GLY A 37 9.94 14.81 -13.73
CA GLY A 37 9.93 13.38 -13.45
C GLY A 37 9.20 12.97 -12.17
N ILE A 38 7.98 12.45 -12.32
CA ILE A 38 7.20 11.77 -11.26
C ILE A 38 7.79 10.41 -10.83
N ASN A 39 9.06 10.14 -11.16
CA ASN A 39 9.73 8.88 -10.87
C ASN A 39 10.20 8.86 -9.40
N GLY A 40 9.98 7.73 -8.73
CA GLY A 40 10.42 7.56 -7.33
C GLY A 40 9.45 8.05 -6.25
N ILE A 41 8.29 8.66 -6.57
CA ILE A 41 7.29 9.13 -5.60
C ILE A 41 6.56 8.01 -4.80
N GLY A 42 7.01 6.76 -4.90
CA GLY A 42 6.46 5.65 -4.12
C GLY A 42 5.27 4.89 -4.74
N LYS A 43 4.84 5.21 -5.97
CA LYS A 43 3.74 4.49 -6.67
C LYS A 43 3.94 2.96 -6.67
N SER A 44 5.11 2.49 -7.13
CA SER A 44 5.42 1.06 -7.15
C SER A 44 5.63 0.47 -5.76
N SER A 45 6.04 1.28 -4.77
CA SER A 45 6.15 0.83 -3.38
C SER A 45 4.75 0.55 -2.80
N LEU A 46 3.77 1.41 -3.06
CA LEU A 46 2.38 1.21 -2.65
C LEU A 46 1.78 -0.08 -3.25
N VAL A 47 1.99 -0.31 -4.56
CA VAL A 47 1.53 -1.56 -5.21
C VAL A 47 2.17 -2.79 -4.55
N ARG A 48 3.47 -2.73 -4.22
CA ARG A 48 4.17 -3.83 -3.54
C ARG A 48 3.70 -4.04 -2.10
N LEU A 49 3.34 -2.97 -1.39
CA LEU A 49 2.75 -3.07 -0.06
C LEU A 49 1.38 -3.77 -0.10
N ILE A 50 0.56 -3.46 -1.11
CA ILE A 50 -0.70 -4.19 -1.36
C ILE A 50 -0.42 -5.67 -1.64
N ASP A 51 0.55 -5.97 -2.51
CA ASP A 51 0.95 -7.36 -2.82
C ASP A 51 1.43 -8.13 -1.58
N TYR A 52 2.25 -7.48 -0.74
CA TYR A 52 2.68 -8.03 0.55
C TYR A 52 1.51 -8.35 1.48
N ALA A 53 0.56 -7.42 1.62
CA ALA A 53 -0.66 -7.65 2.42
C ALA A 53 -1.57 -8.74 1.84
N MET A 54 -1.37 -9.15 0.58
CA MET A 54 -2.05 -10.28 -0.03
C MET A 54 -1.33 -11.63 0.17
N LEU A 55 -0.30 -11.69 1.02
CA LEU A 55 0.44 -12.90 1.40
C LEU A 55 1.23 -13.54 0.25
N SER A 56 1.80 -12.74 -0.66
CA SER A 56 2.74 -13.30 -1.62
C SER A 56 4.09 -13.59 -0.93
N ASN A 57 4.50 -14.87 -0.88
CA ASN A 57 5.82 -15.30 -0.36
C ASN A 57 6.98 -14.57 -1.08
N SER A 58 6.75 -14.07 -2.30
CA SER A 58 7.69 -13.27 -3.08
C SER A 58 7.85 -11.84 -2.56
N ALA A 59 6.78 -11.22 -2.02
CA ALA A 59 6.86 -9.87 -1.48
C ALA A 59 7.60 -9.83 -0.13
N GLU A 60 7.44 -10.84 0.71
CA GLU A 60 8.12 -10.92 2.02
C GLU A 60 9.64 -10.76 1.89
N LYS A 61 10.28 -11.55 1.00
CA LYS A 61 11.73 -11.46 0.75
C LYS A 61 12.20 -10.07 0.32
N ARG A 62 11.35 -9.30 -0.34
CA ARG A 62 11.67 -7.94 -0.80
C ARG A 62 11.58 -6.93 0.34
N PHE A 63 10.63 -7.08 1.25
CA PHE A 63 10.49 -6.22 2.43
C PHE A 63 11.47 -6.56 3.57
N SER A 64 12.18 -7.69 3.46
CA SER A 64 13.33 -8.02 4.31
C SER A 64 14.62 -7.25 3.95
N GLN A 65 14.63 -6.42 2.91
CA GLN A 65 15.80 -5.61 2.52
C GLN A 65 15.99 -4.40 3.47
N PRO A 66 17.25 -3.97 3.73
CA PRO A 66 17.56 -2.89 4.68
C PRO A 66 16.76 -1.59 4.47
N LYS A 67 16.49 -1.23 3.22
CA LYS A 67 15.70 -0.03 2.87
C LYS A 67 14.25 -0.04 3.36
N TYR A 68 13.75 -1.18 3.83
CA TYR A 68 12.41 -1.34 4.39
C TYR A 68 12.43 -1.71 5.88
N ASP A 69 13.59 -1.64 6.53
CA ASP A 69 13.72 -2.01 7.94
C ASP A 69 12.84 -1.15 8.85
N PHE A 70 12.55 0.09 8.44
CA PHE A 70 11.60 0.98 9.13
C PHE A 70 10.23 0.31 9.36
N LEU A 71 9.77 -0.56 8.45
CA LEU A 71 8.53 -1.31 8.64
C LEU A 71 8.56 -2.20 9.89
N ARG A 72 9.73 -2.77 10.21
CA ARG A 72 9.93 -3.66 11.37
C ARG A 72 10.40 -2.91 12.61
N ILE A 73 11.38 -2.02 12.47
CA ILE A 73 11.97 -1.25 13.58
C ILE A 73 10.93 -0.35 14.23
N GLU A 74 10.12 0.32 13.42
CA GLU A 74 9.09 1.26 13.90
C GLU A 74 7.74 0.56 14.15
N ASN A 75 7.69 -0.77 14.04
CA ASN A 75 6.49 -1.60 14.23
C ASN A 75 5.28 -1.12 13.42
N HIS A 76 5.51 -0.70 12.18
CA HIS A 76 4.43 -0.31 11.28
C HIS A 76 3.55 -1.49 10.93
N ASN A 77 2.24 -1.24 10.86
CA ASN A 77 1.29 -2.22 10.36
C ASN A 77 0.69 -1.80 9.03
N LEU A 78 0.27 -2.79 8.23
CA LEU A 78 -0.47 -2.57 7.01
C LEU A 78 -1.59 -3.61 6.94
N ARG A 79 -2.83 -3.14 6.86
CA ARG A 79 -4.02 -3.99 6.86
C ARG A 79 -4.78 -3.81 5.56
N LEU A 80 -5.09 -4.93 4.91
CA LEU A 80 -5.90 -4.97 3.70
C LEU A 80 -7.23 -5.67 3.99
N LEU A 81 -8.29 -4.89 4.10
CA LEU A 81 -9.65 -5.40 4.29
C LEU A 81 -10.16 -5.98 2.97
N LYS A 82 -10.64 -7.22 3.04
CA LYS A 82 -11.26 -7.92 1.92
C LYS A 82 -12.67 -8.30 2.32
N LYS A 83 -13.63 -8.13 1.41
CA LYS A 83 -14.97 -8.69 1.56
C LYS A 83 -14.85 -10.21 1.38
N THR A 84 -15.05 -10.97 2.45
CA THR A 84 -15.19 -12.43 2.43
C THR A 84 -16.62 -12.79 2.04
N GLY A 85 -16.77 -13.68 1.07
CA GLY A 85 -18.07 -14.08 0.53
C GLY A 85 -18.78 -15.16 1.35
N ILE A 86 -18.53 -15.26 2.67
CA ILE A 86 -19.21 -16.26 3.48
C ILE A 86 -20.56 -15.69 3.91
N LYS A 87 -21.59 -15.99 3.14
CA LYS A 87 -22.95 -16.05 3.67
C LYS A 87 -23.07 -17.38 4.39
N PHE A 88 -23.12 -17.37 5.71
CA PHE A 88 -23.70 -18.50 6.43
C PHE A 88 -25.19 -18.48 6.10
N ALA A 89 -25.63 -19.52 5.38
CA ALA A 89 -27.04 -19.85 5.25
C ALA A 89 -27.54 -20.44 6.57
#